data_AF-A0AAW8L2U9-F1
#
_entry.id   AF-A0AAW8L2U9-F1
#
_cell.length_a   1.000
_cell.length_b   1.000
_cell.length_c   1.000
_cell.angle_alpha   90.00
_cell.angle_beta   90.00
_cell.angle_gamma   90.00
#
_symmetry.space_group_name_H-M   'P 1'
#
loop_
_entity.id
_entity.type
_entity.pdbx_description
1 polymer ?
#
loop_
_entity_poly.entity_id
_entity_poly.type
_entity_poly.pdbx_seq_one_letter_code
_entity_poly.pdbx_strand_id
1 'polypeptide(L)' 'FRAPTLNELYSQWGGNENLAPEESTSYEMGMNYDLTSNVSTNFSVYHTKIKDLIAYNAGTNTNIAKANFTGGEAGIKW' A
#
# COMPACT_ATOMS: atom_id res chain seq x y z
N PHE A 1 -1.69 -0.70 -9.53
CA PHE A 1 -3.08 -0.84 -9.99
C PHE A 1 -3.64 -2.12 -9.40
N ARG A 2 -4.82 -2.06 -8.80
CA ARG A 2 -5.55 -3.22 -8.26
C ARG A 2 -6.99 -3.13 -8.73
N ALA A 3 -7.43 -4.12 -9.50
CA ALA A 3 -8.83 -4.24 -9.86
C ALA A 3 -9.67 -4.61 -8.61
N PRO A 4 -10.94 -4.17 -8.52
CA PRO A 4 -11.84 -4.63 -7.48
C PRO A 4 -12.00 -6.17 -7.55
N THR A 5 -11.99 -6.80 -6.39
CA THR A 5 -12.21 -8.25 -6.26
C THR A 5 -13.70 -8.57 -6.38
N LEU A 6 -14.03 -9.83 -6.69
CA LEU A 6 -15.43 -10.29 -6.76
C LEU A 6 -16.18 -10.06 -5.45
N ASN A 7 -15.51 -10.23 -4.31
CA ASN A 7 -16.12 -9.98 -3.01
C ASN A 7 -16.42 -8.48 -2.80
N GLU A 8 -15.54 -7.60 -3.27
CA GLU A 8 -15.76 -6.15 -3.17
C GLU A 8 -16.92 -5.67 -4.05
N LEU A 9 -17.12 -6.30 -5.21
CA LEU A 9 -18.19 -5.99 -6.15
C LEU A 9 -19.55 -6.60 -5.74
N TYR A 10 -19.56 -7.85 -5.27
CA TYR A 10 -20.79 -8.67 -5.22
C TYR A 10 -21.13 -9.24 -3.83
N SER A 11 -20.38 -8.91 -2.78
CA SER A 11 -20.71 -9.41 -1.44
C SER A 11 -22.09 -8.94 -0.98
N GLN A 12 -22.86 -9.86 -0.37
CA GLN A 12 -24.13 -9.53 0.29
C GLN A 12 -23.98 -8.55 1.46
N TRP A 13 -22.75 -8.37 1.95
CA TRP A 13 -22.42 -7.52 3.08
C TRP A 13 -22.01 -6.11 2.66
N GLY A 14 -22.43 -5.65 1.49
CA GLY A 14 -22.14 -4.30 0.99
C GLY A 14 -21.23 -4.24 -0.24
N GLY A 15 -21.31 -5.23 -1.15
CA GLY A 15 -20.68 -5.15 -2.46
C GLY A 15 -21.13 -3.92 -3.25
N ASN A 16 -20.25 -3.41 -4.11
CA ASN A 16 -20.54 -2.26 -4.97
C ASN A 16 -19.94 -2.46 -6.36
N GLU A 17 -20.80 -2.58 -7.37
CA GLU A 17 -20.38 -2.78 -8.77
C GLU A 17 -19.77 -1.53 -9.42
N ASN A 18 -19.97 -0.36 -8.83
CA ASN A 18 -19.48 0.92 -9.35
C ASN A 18 -18.06 1.25 -8.87
N LEU A 19 -17.33 0.29 -8.29
CA LEU A 19 -15.99 0.52 -7.81
C LEU A 19 -15.01 0.77 -8.96
N ALA A 20 -14.31 1.90 -8.89
CA ALA A 20 -13.13 2.13 -9.70
C ALA A 20 -11.98 1.23 -9.22
N PRO A 21 -11.07 0.80 -10.12
CA PRO A 21 -9.83 0.20 -9.70
C PRO A 21 -8.96 1.15 -8.87
N GLU A 22 -8.19 0.59 -7.94
CA GLU A 22 -7.24 1.37 -7.16
C GLU A 22 -5.94 1.61 -7.94
N GLU A 23 -5.41 2.82 -7.85
CA GLU A 23 -4.11 3.16 -8.38
C GLU A 23 -3.12 3.47 -7.26
N SER A 24 -1.96 2.82 -7.29
CA SER A 24 -0.90 3.02 -6.31
C SER A 24 0.36 3.53 -7.00
N THR A 25 0.94 4.61 -6.48
CA THR A 25 2.24 5.14 -6.89
C THR A 25 3.15 5.21 -5.67
N SER A 26 4.25 4.47 -5.70
CA SER A 26 5.21 4.40 -4.60
C SER A 26 6.55 4.99 -5.02
N TYR A 27 7.13 5.79 -4.13
CA TYR A 27 8.47 6.32 -4.22
C TYR A 27 9.28 5.75 -3.06
N GLU A 28 10.46 5.24 -3.33
CA GLU A 28 11.35 4.68 -2.31
C GLU A 28 12.77 5.20 -2.51
N MET A 29 13.44 5.48 -1.40
CA MET A 29 14.85 5.81 -1.36
C MET A 29 15.53 4.93 -0.31
N GLY A 30 16.55 4.19 -0.72
CA GLY A 30 17.28 3.26 0.14
C GLY A 30 18.78 3.49 0.13
N MET A 31 19.42 3.18 1.25
CA MET A 31 20.86 3.19 1.46
C MET A 31 21.29 1.86 2.09
N ASN A 32 22.38 1.29 1.58
CA ASN A 32 23.00 0.08 2.12
C ASN A 32 24.42 0.42 2.58
N TYR A 33 24.82 -0.07 3.75
CA TYR A 33 26.13 0.20 4.32
C TYR A 33 26.72 -1.05 4.99
N ASP A 34 27.89 -1.47 4.51
CA ASP A 34 28.68 -2.55 5.11
C ASP A 34 29.55 -1.97 6.24
N LEU A 35 29.19 -2.28 7.48
CA LEU A 35 29.94 -1.84 8.67
C LEU A 35 31.23 -2.67 8.83
N THR A 36 31.15 -3.97 8.54
CA THR A 36 32.28 -4.92 8.56
C THR A 36 32.06 -6.00 7.49
N SER A 37 33.03 -6.90 7.29
CA SER A 37 32.88 -8.04 6.37
C SER A 37 31.76 -9.02 6.74
N ASN A 38 31.23 -8.94 7.97
CA ASN A 38 30.16 -9.82 8.46
C ASN A 38 28.88 -9.06 8.83
N VAL A 39 28.91 -7.73 8.90
CA VAL A 39 27.77 -6.92 9.32
C VAL A 39 27.41 -5.91 8.24
N SER A 40 26.21 -6.07 7.69
CA SER A 40 25.64 -5.15 6.70
C SER A 40 24.35 -4.53 7.23
N THR A 41 24.14 -3.26 6.94
CA THR A 41 22.94 -2.51 7.32
C THR A 41 22.24 -1.97 6.08
N ASN A 42 20.92 -1.86 6.18
CA ASN A 42 20.10 -1.21 5.17
C ASN A 42 19.13 -0.25 5.86
N PHE A 43 18.85 0.85 5.18
CA PHE A 43 17.88 1.83 5.59
C PHE A 43 17.10 2.26 4.35
N SER A 44 15.78 2.29 4.43
CA SER A 44 14.91 2.79 3.37
C SER A 44 13.85 3.71 3.94
N VAL A 45 13.42 4.66 3.11
CA VAL A 45 12.22 5.47 3.34
C VAL A 45 11.34 5.36 2.12
N TYR A 46 10.04 5.27 2.34
CA TYR A 46 9.07 5.13 1.27
C TYR A 46 7.89 6.07 1.46
N HIS A 47 7.30 6.47 0.33
CA HIS A 47 6.08 7.24 0.27
C HIS A 47 5.17 6.66 -0.82
N THR A 48 4.04 6.10 -0.41
CA THR A 48 3.05 5.47 -1.27
C THR A 48 1.77 6.29 -1.28
N LYS A 49 1.35 6.70 -2.48
CA LYS A 49 0.07 7.37 -2.73
C LYS A 49 -0.89 6.36 -3.35
N ILE A 50 -2.05 6.19 -2.74
CA ILE A 50 -3.14 5.37 -3.28
C ILE A 50 -4.30 6.28 -3.62
N LYS A 51 -4.81 6.17 -4.85
CA LYS A 51 -6.04 6.79 -5.31
C LYS A 51 -7.13 5.72 -5.38
N ASP A 52 -8.36 6.16 -5.13
CA ASP A 52 -9.55 5.34 -5.22
C ASP A 52 -9.47 4.08 -4.36
N LEU A 53 -8.83 4.18 -3.19
CA LEU A 53 -8.67 3.08 -2.24
C LEU A 53 -10.05 2.51 -1.88
N ILE A 54 -10.26 1.22 -2.12
CA ILE A 54 -11.52 0.54 -1.82
C ILE A 54 -11.55 0.26 -0.33
N ALA A 55 -12.50 0.86 0.37
CA ALA A 55 -12.71 0.67 1.79
C ALA A 55 -14.19 0.43 2.09
N TYR A 56 -14.44 -0.41 3.08
CA TYR A 56 -15.79 -0.61 3.59
C TYR A 56 -16.19 0.58 4.47
N ASN A 57 -17.25 1.28 4.09
CA ASN A 57 -17.75 2.45 4.81
C ASN A 57 -19.29 2.44 4.83
N ALA A 58 -19.87 2.68 6.00
CA ALA A 58 -21.32 2.84 6.17
C ALA A 58 -22.19 1.73 5.53
N GLY A 59 -21.72 0.48 5.54
CA GLY A 59 -22.49 -0.66 5.02
C GLY A 59 -22.22 -1.03 3.56
N THR A 60 -21.29 -0.34 2.88
CA THR A 60 -20.94 -0.62 1.48
C THR A 60 -19.45 -0.38 1.19
N ASN A 61 -18.91 -1.05 0.18
CA ASN A 61 -17.58 -0.76 -0.34
C ASN A 61 -17.62 0.52 -1.17
N THR A 62 -16.68 1.42 -0.92
CA THR A 62 -16.58 2.67 -1.66
C THR A 62 -15.11 3.00 -1.94
N ASN A 63 -14.85 3.67 -3.06
CA ASN A 63 -13.54 4.27 -3.32
C ASN A 63 -13.39 5.53 -2.46
N ILE A 64 -12.54 5.46 -1.43
CA ILE A 64 -12.13 6.64 -0.67
C ILE A 64 -11.02 7.38 -1.44
N ALA A 65 -11.17 8.70 -1.53
CA ALA A 65 -10.49 9.52 -2.54
C ALA A 65 -8.96 9.33 -2.59
N LYS A 66 -8.26 9.41 -1.45
CA LYS A 66 -6.79 9.27 -1.40
C LYS A 66 -6.34 8.74 -0.04
N ALA A 67 -5.37 7.82 -0.06
CA ALA A 67 -4.60 7.42 1.11
C ALA A 67 -3.11 7.63 0.84
N ASN A 68 -2.39 8.12 1.84
CA ASN A 68 -0.94 8.31 1.76
C ASN A 68 -0.28 7.51 2.88
N PHE A 69 0.67 6.67 2.53
CA PHE A 69 1.46 5.88 3.46
C PHE A 69 2.90 6.36 3.37
N THR A 70 3.46 6.84 4.48
CA THR A 70 4.87 7.23 4.57
C THR A 70 5.50 6.44 5.70
N GLY A 71 6.66 5.86 5.45
CA GLY A 71 7.35 5.05 6.45
C GLY A 71 8.82 4.92 6.11
N GLY A 72 9.52 4.22 6.98
CA GLY A 72 10.90 3.81 6.75
C GLY A 72 11.17 2.47 7.38
N GLU A 73 12.14 1.77 6.82
CA GLU A 73 12.59 0.47 7.28
C GLU A 73 14.09 0.52 7.54
N ALA A 74 14.54 -0.25 8.52
CA ALA A 74 15.95 -0.43 8.81
C ALA A 74 16.18 -1.91 9.08
N GLY A 75 17.24 -2.45 8.49
CA GLY A 75 17.63 -3.83 8.65
C GLY A 75 19.11 -3.95 8.97
N ILE A 76 19.44 -4.96 9.77
CA ILE A 76 20.81 -5.34 10.08
C ILE A 76 20.93 -6.83 9.77
N LYS A 77 21.98 -7.20 9.06
CA LYS A 77 22.37 -8.57 8.76
C LYS A 77 23.73 -8.82 9.41
N TRP A 78 23.84 -9.90 10.19
CA TRP A 78 25.04 -10.30 10.93
C TRP A 78 25.24 -11.82 10.85
#